data_AF-A0A9E2ZWB4-F1
#
_entry.id   AF-A0A9E2ZWB4-F1
#
_cell.length_a   1.000
_cell.length_b   1.000
_cell.length_c   1.000
_cell.angle_alpha   90.00
_cell.angle_beta   90.00
_cell.angle_gamma   90.00
#
_symmetry.space_group_name_H-M   'P 1'
#
loop_
_entity.id
_entity.type
_entity.pdbx_description
1 polymer ?
#
loop_
_entity_poly.entity_id
_entity_poly.type
_entity_poly.pdbx_seq_one_letter_code
_entity_poly.pdbx_strand_id
1 'polypeptide(L)' 'MSEHVANDLDKLKGIGPKYKEMLKSIGIDSIKELRHRNPAHLKQMIEERHGPVVGLSEHETQTWIDEAKAYQE' A
#
# COMPACT_ATOMS: atom_id res chain seq x y z
N MET A 1 21.29 2.56 -13.50
CA MET A 1 20.49 1.32 -13.46
C MET A 1 19.61 1.39 -12.23
N SER A 2 18.38 1.86 -12.41
CA SER A 2 17.34 1.75 -11.38
C SER A 2 16.10 1.29 -12.12
N GLU A 3 16.08 0.02 -12.51
CA GLU A 3 14.82 -0.66 -12.82
C GLU A 3 14.00 -0.66 -11.54
N HIS A 4 13.23 0.40 -11.35
CA HIS A 4 11.94 0.25 -10.68
C HIS A 4 11.13 -0.63 -11.61
N VAL A 5 11.36 -1.95 -11.54
CA VAL A 5 10.43 -2.98 -12.00
C VAL A 5 9.06 -2.49 -11.58
N ALA A 6 8.15 -2.43 -12.56
CA ALA A 6 6.82 -1.89 -12.40
C ALA A 6 6.20 -2.42 -11.12
N ASN A 7 6.14 -1.56 -10.09
CA ASN A 7 5.64 -1.93 -8.78
C ASN A 7 4.14 -2.16 -8.95
N ASP A 8 3.66 -3.39 -8.80
CA ASP A 8 2.28 -3.78 -9.07
C ASP A 8 1.26 -2.92 -8.30
N LEU A 9 1.70 -2.29 -7.21
CA LEU A 9 0.94 -1.29 -6.46
C LEU A 9 0.36 -0.15 -7.32
N ASP A 10 0.95 0.17 -8.49
CA ASP A 10 0.39 1.17 -9.43
C ASP A 10 -0.95 0.74 -10.04
N LYS A 11 -1.24 -0.57 -10.04
CA LYS A 11 -2.46 -1.14 -10.60
C LYS A 11 -3.67 -0.88 -9.70
N LEU A 12 -3.45 -0.64 -8.41
CA LEU A 12 -4.49 -0.37 -7.42
C LEU A 12 -4.94 1.09 -7.51
N LYS A 13 -6.25 1.32 -7.56
CA LYS A 13 -6.80 2.67 -7.69
C LYS A 13 -6.73 3.38 -6.33
N GLY A 14 -6.07 4.53 -6.30
CA GLY A 14 -5.90 5.33 -5.08
C GLY A 14 -4.52 5.20 -4.43
N ILE A 15 -3.67 4.26 -4.88
CA ILE A 15 -2.26 4.20 -4.45
C ILE A 15 -1.41 5.11 -5.34
N GLY A 16 -1.37 6.38 -4.97
CA GLY A 16 -0.46 7.36 -5.59
C GLY A 16 1.02 7.12 -5.24
N PRO A 17 1.95 7.85 -5.89
CA PRO A 17 3.40 7.72 -5.67
C PRO A 17 3.79 7.96 -4.20
N LYS A 18 3.10 8.87 -3.51
CA LYS A 18 3.32 9.18 -2.09
C LYS A 18 3.03 7.97 -1.19
N TYR A 19 1.90 7.29 -1.40
CA TYR A 19 1.57 6.07 -0.64
C TYR A 19 2.52 4.94 -0.98
N LYS A 20 2.94 4.83 -2.24
CA LYS A 20 3.89 3.83 -2.69
C LYS A 20 5.24 3.93 -1.99
N GLU A 21 5.78 5.15 -1.82
CA GLU A 21 6.98 5.36 -1.01
C GLU A 21 6.79 4.95 0.46
N MET A 22 5.65 5.28 1.07
CA MET A 22 5.37 4.88 2.45
C MET A 22 5.26 3.37 2.60
N LEU A 23 4.54 2.71 1.69
CA LEU A 23 4.41 1.26 1.63
C LEU A 23 5.78 0.59 1.47
N LYS A 24 6.61 1.09 0.55
CA LYS A 24 7.97 0.58 0.34
C LYS A 24 8.86 0.79 1.58
N SER A 25 8.69 1.90 2.30
CA SER A 25 9.41 2.20 3.55
C SER A 25 9.09 1.18 4.66
N ILE A 26 7.85 0.68 4.72
CA ILE A 26 7.43 -0.37 5.66
C ILE A 26 7.61 -1.80 5.12
N GLY A 27 8.25 -1.96 3.96
CA GLY A 27 8.54 -3.27 3.36
C GLY A 27 7.40 -3.87 2.55
N ILE A 28 6.45 -3.06 2.09
CA ILE A 28 5.38 -3.46 1.16
C ILE A 28 5.72 -2.89 -0.21
N ASP A 29 6.35 -3.70 -1.04
CA ASP A 29 6.70 -3.34 -2.42
C ASP A 29 5.73 -3.92 -3.47
N SER A 30 5.00 -5.01 -3.19
CA SER A 30 4.08 -5.63 -4.17
C SER A 30 2.65 -5.79 -3.67
N ILE A 31 1.70 -5.95 -4.62
CA ILE A 31 0.30 -6.30 -4.34
C ILE A 31 0.20 -7.58 -3.49
N LYS A 32 1.06 -8.56 -3.77
CA LYS A 32 1.14 -9.82 -3.01
C LYS A 32 1.42 -9.57 -1.54
N GLU A 33 2.34 -8.68 -1.19
CA GLU A 33 2.60 -8.32 0.20
C GLU A 33 1.40 -7.60 0.81
N LEU A 34 0.79 -6.66 0.06
CA LEU A 34 -0.33 -5.87 0.53
C LEU A 34 -1.56 -6.72 0.89
N ARG A 35 -1.94 -7.70 0.04
CA ARG A 35 -3.13 -8.55 0.27
C ARG A 35 -3.07 -9.41 1.54
N HIS A 36 -1.86 -9.67 2.05
CA HIS A 36 -1.64 -10.43 3.28
C HIS A 36 -1.64 -9.54 4.54
N ARG A 37 -1.68 -8.21 4.39
CA ARG A 37 -1.72 -7.26 5.52
C ARG A 37 -3.15 -7.03 6.00
N ASN A 38 -3.23 -6.47 7.21
CA ASN A 38 -4.47 -6.03 7.83
C ASN A 38 -4.62 -4.50 7.63
N PRO A 39 -5.78 -3.98 7.23
CA PRO A 39 -5.98 -2.55 6.96
C PRO A 39 -5.68 -1.67 8.17
N ALA A 40 -6.15 -2.06 9.36
CA ALA A 40 -5.89 -1.32 10.59
C ALA A 40 -4.39 -1.29 10.92
N HIS A 41 -3.69 -2.43 10.79
CA HIS A 41 -2.25 -2.49 11.02
C HIS A 41 -1.46 -1.72 9.96
N LEU A 42 -1.90 -1.75 8.70
CA LEU A 42 -1.25 -1.03 7.61
C LEU A 42 -1.28 0.47 7.87
N LYS A 43 -2.46 0.99 8.20
CA LYS A 43 -2.63 2.39 8.59
C LYS A 43 -1.72 2.74 9.76
N GLN A 44 -1.75 1.93 10.83
CA GLN A 44 -0.92 2.17 12.01
C GLN A 44 0.58 2.21 11.68
N MET A 45 1.08 1.27 10.87
CA MET A 45 2.50 1.26 10.46
C MET A 45 2.89 2.49 9.64
N ILE A 46 2.01 2.95 8.75
CA ILE A 46 2.23 4.17 7.97
C ILE A 46 2.26 5.38 8.91
N GLU A 47 1.29 5.50 9.82
CA GLU A 47 1.20 6.60 10.77
C GLU A 47 2.35 6.61 11.79
N GLU A 48 2.82 5.44 12.22
CA GLU A 48 3.96 5.30 13.14
C GLU A 48 5.26 5.77 12.49
N ARG A 49 5.44 5.51 11.19
CA ARG A 49 6.69 5.82 10.47
C ARG A 49 6.71 7.18 9.79
N HIS A 50 5.56 7.63 9.28
CA HIS A 50 5.44 8.87 8.50
C HIS A 50 4.56 9.94 9.17
N GLY A 51 3.89 9.61 10.28
CA GLY A 51 2.90 10.47 10.92
C GLY A 51 1.50 10.36 10.30
N PRO A 52 0.51 11.06 10.88
CA PRO A 52 -0.87 11.02 10.41
C PRO A 52 -0.97 11.46 8.95
N VAL A 53 -1.43 10.54 8.09
CA VAL A 53 -1.57 10.81 6.66
C VAL A 53 -2.97 11.30 6.34
N VAL A 54 -3.06 12.56 5.93
CA VAL A 54 -4.32 13.17 5.49
C VAL A 54 -4.87 12.40 4.28
N GLY A 55 -6.07 11.82 4.46
CA GLY A 55 -6.74 11.02 3.42
C GLY A 55 -6.54 9.50 3.56
N LEU A 56 -5.71 9.03 4.49
CA LEU A 56 -5.58 7.60 4.79
C LEU A 56 -6.61 7.18 5.85
N SER A 57 -7.70 6.60 5.38
CA SER A 57 -8.73 6.00 6.25
C SER A 57 -8.59 4.47 6.28
N GLU A 58 -9.14 3.83 7.31
CA GLU A 58 -9.21 2.36 7.38
C GLU A 58 -9.90 1.77 6.14
N HIS A 59 -10.93 2.46 5.64
CA HIS A 59 -11.62 2.11 4.41
C HIS A 59 -10.72 2.16 3.16
N GLU A 60 -9.80 3.13 3.06
CA GLU A 60 -8.86 3.18 1.93
C GLU A 60 -7.87 2.03 2.00
N THR A 61 -7.30 1.79 3.19
CA THR A 61 -6.43 0.63 3.38
C THR A 61 -7.14 -0.69 3.12
N GLN A 62 -8.43 -0.78 3.46
CA GLN A 62 -9.25 -1.96 3.19
C GLN A 62 -9.51 -2.13 1.70
N THR A 63 -9.87 -1.06 1.00
CA THR A 63 -10.06 -1.05 -0.46
C THR A 63 -8.80 -1.53 -1.17
N TRP A 64 -7.63 -1.02 -0.78
CA TRP A 64 -6.37 -1.45 -1.38
C TRP A 64 -6.07 -2.93 -1.13
N ILE A 65 -6.37 -3.44 0.07
CA ILE A 65 -6.18 -4.86 0.40
C ILE A 65 -7.19 -5.74 -0.33
N ASP A 66 -8.44 -5.29 -0.47
CA ASP A 66 -9.49 -6.01 -1.20
C ASP A 66 -9.17 -6.08 -2.69
N GLU A 67 -8.83 -4.94 -3.32
CA GLU A 67 -8.34 -4.90 -4.69
C GLU A 67 -7.09 -5.77 -4.84
N ALA A 68 -6.16 -5.75 -3.89
CA ALA A 68 -4.98 -6.61 -3.92
C ALA A 68 -5.28 -8.11 -3.79
N LYS A 69 -6.35 -8.48 -3.07
CA LYS A 69 -6.82 -9.87 -2.99
C LYS A 69 -7.52 -10.31 -4.27
N ALA A 70 -8.31 -9.41 -4.87
CA ALA A 70 -8.97 -9.61 -6.15
C ALA A 70 -7.96 -9.64 -7.31
N TYR A 71 -6.82 -8.98 -7.16
CA TYR A 71 -5.74 -8.98 -8.13
C TYR A 71 -4.95 -10.29 -8.05
N GLN A 72 -5.29 -11.22 -8.95
CA GLN A 72 -4.55 -12.46 -9.17
C GLN A 72 -3.62 -12.28 -10.38
N GLU A 73 -2.35 -11.99 -10.12
CA GLU A 73 -1.24 -12.22 -11.07
C GLU A 73 -0.73 -13.66 -10.99
#